data_AF-A0A520TDR3-F1
#
_entry.id   AF-A0A520TDR3-F1
#
_cell.length_a   1.000
_cell.length_b   1.000
_cell.length_c   1.000
_cell.angle_alpha   90.00
_cell.angle_beta   90.00
_cell.angle_gamma   90.00
#
_symmetry.space_group_name_H-M   'P 1'
#
loop_
_entity.id
_entity.type
_entity.pdbx_description
1 polymer ?
#
loop_
_entity_poly.entity_id
_entity_poly.type
_entity_poly.pdbx_seq_one_letter_code
_entity_poly.pdbx_strand_id
1 'polypeptide(L)' 'MTRHKIRIGRTKGFWVSNNTLGTDALNALAAIPGLTDMEVEHETEDEVEISYVWTGTEKFLTMNEHLEGRGLHWLDQ' A
#
# COMPACT_ATOMS: atom_id res chain seq x y z
N MET A 1 -19.21 6.28 -2.44
CA MET A 1 -17.76 6.04 -2.39
C MET A 1 -17.54 4.98 -1.34
N THR A 2 -16.93 3.86 -1.71
CA THR A 2 -16.67 2.75 -0.78
C THR A 2 -15.25 2.88 -0.27
N ARG A 3 -15.08 2.84 1.06
CA ARG A 3 -13.76 2.83 1.67
C ARG A 3 -13.28 1.38 1.76
N HIS A 4 -12.10 1.13 1.23
CA HIS A 4 -11.42 -0.15 1.24
C HIS A 4 -10.28 -0.10 2.25
N LYS A 5 -9.85 -1.28 2.68
CA LYS A 5 -8.68 -1.45 3.54
C LYS A 5 -7.72 -2.41 2.87
N ILE A 6 -6.43 -2.15 3.02
CA ILE A 6 -5.36 -3.04 2.58
C ILE A 6 -4.32 -3.18 3.68
N ARG A 7 -3.79 -4.40 3.82
CA ARG A 7 -2.61 -4.69 4.63
C ARG A 7 -1.41 -4.90 3.73
N ILE A 8 -0.32 -4.21 4.02
CA ILE A 8 0.91 -4.21 3.24
C ILE A 8 2.04 -4.66 4.14
N GLY A 9 2.80 -5.65 3.68
CA GLY A 9 3.97 -6.20 4.35
C GLY A 9 5.26 -5.74 3.70
N ARG A 10 6.35 -5.79 4.46
CA ARG A 10 7.70 -5.52 3.94
C ARG A 10 8.34 -6.79 3.39
N THR A 11 8.86 -6.72 2.16
CA THR A 11 9.57 -7.84 1.55
C THR A 11 10.98 -7.95 2.15
N LYS A 12 11.24 -9.05 2.86
CA LYS A 12 12.53 -9.30 3.51
C LYS A 12 13.67 -9.32 2.47
N GLY A 13 14.71 -8.52 2.72
CA GLY A 13 15.89 -8.44 1.84
C GLY A 13 15.86 -7.31 0.80
N PHE A 14 14.76 -6.53 0.73
CA PHE A 14 14.75 -5.28 -0.03
C PHE A 14 15.36 -4.14 0.77
N TRP A 15 15.89 -3.11 0.10
CA TRP A 15 16.47 -1.94 0.78
C TRP A 15 15.43 -1.32 1.72
N VAL A 16 15.73 -1.35 3.02
CA VAL A 16 14.90 -0.70 4.02
C VAL A 16 15.14 0.79 3.88
N SER A 17 14.13 1.53 3.43
CA SER A 17 14.20 2.99 3.46
C SER A 17 14.29 3.45 4.92
N ASN A 18 14.89 4.62 5.16
CA ASN A 18 14.87 5.23 6.50
C ASN A 18 13.46 5.74 6.90
N ASN A 19 12.45 5.59 6.04
CA ASN A 19 11.08 5.97 6.34
C ASN A 19 10.33 4.82 7.03
N THR A 20 9.22 5.20 7.67
CA THR A 20 8.29 4.24 8.24
C THR A 20 7.61 3.43 7.13
N LEU A 21 7.18 2.20 7.44
CA LEU A 21 6.52 1.32 6.48
C LEU A 21 5.26 1.98 5.92
N GLY A 22 4.51 2.69 6.75
CA GLY A 22 3.33 3.44 6.34
C GLY A 22 3.66 4.56 5.35
N THR A 23 4.79 5.25 5.52
CA THR A 23 5.22 6.27 4.55
C THR A 23 5.59 5.65 3.21
N ASP A 24 6.32 4.54 3.21
CA ASP A 24 6.69 3.82 1.98
C ASP A 24 5.45 3.29 1.26
N ALA A 25 4.50 2.72 2.01
CA ALA A 25 3.26 2.19 1.50
C ALA A 25 2.34 3.29 0.93
N LEU A 26 2.19 4.43 1.63
CA LEU A 26 1.45 5.58 1.11
C LEU A 26 2.07 6.12 -0.18
N ASN A 27 3.40 6.22 -0.25
CA ASN A 27 4.09 6.66 -1.46
C ASN A 27 3.91 5.67 -2.62
N ALA A 28 3.90 4.37 -2.33
CA ALA A 28 3.65 3.34 -3.32
C ALA A 28 2.22 3.42 -3.85
N LEU A 29 1.24 3.57 -2.97
CA LEU A 29 -0.18 3.66 -3.30
C LEU A 29 -0.54 4.98 -3.99
N ALA A 30 0.12 6.09 -3.64
CA ALA A 30 -0.07 7.39 -4.29
C ALA A 30 0.32 7.39 -5.76
N ALA A 31 1.18 6.45 -6.20
CA ALA A 31 1.53 6.29 -7.60
C ALA A 31 0.42 5.60 -8.43
N ILE A 32 -0.62 5.06 -7.78
CA ILE A 32 -1.69 4.31 -8.44
C ILE A 32 -2.85 5.27 -8.74
N PRO A 33 -3.20 5.46 -10.02
CA PRO A 33 -4.33 6.30 -10.40
C PRO A 33 -5.64 5.76 -9.83
N GLY A 34 -6.44 6.63 -9.22
CA GLY A 34 -7.77 6.28 -8.69
C GLY A 34 -7.81 5.94 -7.20
N LEU A 35 -6.67 5.83 -6.50
CA LEU A 35 -6.67 5.86 -5.03
C LEU A 35 -6.73 7.31 -4.52
N THR A 36 -7.71 7.57 -3.67
CA THR A 36 -7.85 8.83 -2.93
C THR A 36 -8.08 8.54 -1.45
N ASP A 37 -8.00 9.58 -0.61
CA ASP A 37 -8.34 9.49 0.82
C ASP A 37 -7.62 8.35 1.56
N MET A 38 -6.31 8.22 1.30
CA MET A 38 -5.46 7.22 1.92
C MET A 38 -5.06 7.64 3.34
N GLU A 39 -5.23 6.74 4.30
CA GLU A 39 -4.95 6.97 5.71
C GLU A 39 -4.35 5.71 6.34
N VAL A 40 -3.30 5.87 7.15
CA VAL A 40 -2.72 4.76 7.91
C VAL A 40 -3.58 4.51 9.15
N GLU A 41 -4.20 3.35 9.21
CA GLU A 41 -5.06 2.93 10.32
C GLU A 41 -4.23 2.24 11.42
N HIS A 42 -3.24 1.46 11.00
CA HIS A 42 -2.39 0.69 11.88
C HIS A 42 -1.01 0.51 11.25
N GLU A 43 0.05 0.60 12.06
CA GLU A 43 1.42 0.39 11.60
C GLU A 43 2.21 -0.39 12.65
N THR A 44 2.99 -1.37 12.18
CA THR A 44 3.95 -2.18 12.92
C THR A 44 5.29 -2.19 12.18
N GLU A 45 6.31 -2.86 12.73
CA GLU A 45 7.62 -2.96 12.09
C GLU A 45 7.59 -3.71 10.74
N ASP A 46 6.67 -4.67 10.59
CA ASP A 46 6.60 -5.57 9.42
C ASP A 46 5.34 -5.40 8.57
N GLU A 47 4.27 -4.81 9.12
CA GLU A 47 2.95 -4.66 8.48
C GLU A 47 2.36 -3.26 8.70
N VAL A 48 1.69 -2.73 7.68
CA VAL A 48 0.86 -1.53 7.77
C VAL A 48 -0.53 -1.78 7.17
N GLU A 49 -1.57 -1.31 7.86
CA GLU A 49 -2.94 -1.26 7.38
C GLU A 49 -3.28 0.16 6.92
N ILE A 50 -3.72 0.29 5.67
CA ILE A 50 -4.11 1.56 5.05
C ILE A 50 -5.56 1.48 4.61
N SER A 51 -6.36 2.47 5.02
CA SER A 51 -7.68 2.70 4.45
C SER A 51 -7.60 3.65 3.26
N TYR A 52 -8.37 3.40 2.20
CA TYR A 52 -8.36 4.23 0.99
C TYR A 52 -9.73 4.22 0.30
N VAL A 53 -9.99 5.23 -0.53
CA VAL A 53 -11.14 5.27 -1.41
C VAL A 53 -10.68 4.98 -2.83
N TRP A 54 -11.35 4.03 -3.48
CA TRP A 54 -11.11 3.71 -4.88
C TRP A 54 -12.14 4.42 -5.76
N THR A 55 -11.66 5.27 -6.66
CA THR A 55 -12.45 6.05 -7.62
C THR A 55 -12.21 5.62 -9.07
N GLY A 56 -11.27 4.71 -9.32
CA GLY A 56 -10.96 4.21 -10.65
C GLY A 56 -12.02 3.24 -11.21
N THR A 57 -12.18 3.22 -12.53
CA THR A 57 -13.04 2.25 -13.24
C THR A 57 -12.28 1.01 -13.72
N GLU A 58 -10.94 1.03 -13.69
CA GLU A 58 -10.09 -0.05 -14.18
C GLU A 58 -9.89 -1.15 -13.13
N LYS A 59 -9.70 -2.39 -13.57
CA LYS A 59 -9.42 -3.51 -12.66
C LYS A 59 -8.03 -3.35 -12.05
N PHE A 60 -8.03 -3.37 -10.73
CA PHE A 60 -6.93 -3.27 -9.77
C PHE A 60 -5.93 -4.45 -9.84
N LEU A 61 -5.43 -4.79 -11.03
CA LEU A 61 -4.61 -5.99 -11.28
C LEU A 61 -3.10 -5.74 -11.12
N THR A 62 -2.64 -4.49 -11.16
CA THR A 62 -1.22 -4.12 -11.14
C THR A 62 -0.71 -3.61 -9.78
N MET A 63 -1.55 -3.58 -8.75
CA MET A 63 -1.14 -3.04 -7.45
C MET A 63 -0.04 -3.87 -6.80
N ASN A 64 -0.13 -5.21 -6.82
CA ASN A 64 0.91 -6.03 -6.21
C ASN A 64 2.27 -5.88 -6.92
N GLU A 65 2.27 -5.79 -8.26
CA GLU A 65 3.49 -5.53 -9.05
C GLU A 65 4.10 -4.16 -8.70
N HIS A 66 3.26 -3.15 -8.47
CA HIS A 66 3.71 -1.81 -8.03
C HIS A 66 4.26 -1.76 -6.61
N LEU A 67 3.74 -2.61 -5.72
CA LEU A 67 4.25 -2.78 -4.36
C LEU A 67 5.57 -3.55 -4.38
N GLU A 68 5.65 -4.65 -5.13
CA GLU A 68 6.85 -5.49 -5.20
C GLU A 68 8.07 -4.72 -5.71
N GLY A 69 7.88 -3.83 -6.69
CA GLY A 69 8.95 -2.94 -7.17
C GLY A 69 9.49 -1.96 -6.12
N ARG A 70 8.79 -1.80 -4.98
CA ARG A 70 9.19 -0.97 -3.84
C ARG A 70 9.54 -1.80 -2.60
N GLY A 71 9.67 -3.11 -2.74
CA GLY A 71 9.94 -4.01 -1.61
C GLY A 71 8.76 -4.14 -0.64
N LEU A 72 7.55 -3.90 -1.13
CA LEU A 72 6.31 -4.08 -0.41
C LEU A 72 5.53 -5.21 -1.06
N HIS A 73 4.64 -5.85 -0.32
CA HIS A 73 3.71 -6.80 -0.90
C HIS A 73 2.36 -6.66 -0.23
N TRP A 74 1.31 -6.91 -1.00
CA TRP A 74 -0.02 -7.02 -0.44
C TRP A 74 -0.10 -8.32 0.37
N LEU A 75 -0.53 -8.23 1.63
CA LEU A 75 -0.70 -9.39 2.50
C LEU A 75 -2.05 -10.10 2.30
N ASP A 76 -3.04 -9.38 1.77
CA ASP A 76 -4.47 -9.70 1.60
C ASP A 76 -5.19 -10.40 2.78
N GLN A 77 -6.53 -10.29 2.80
CA GLN A 77 -7.43 -10.58 3.93
C GLN A 77 -7.48 -12.04 4.40
#